data_AF-A0A835QJV2-F1
#
_entry.id   AF-A0A835QJV2-F1
#
_cell.length_a   1.000
_cell.length_b   1.000
_cell.length_c   1.000
_cell.angle_alpha   90.00
_cell.angle_beta   90.00
_cell.angle_gamma   90.00
#
_symmetry.space_group_name_H-M   'P 1'
#
loop_
_entity.id
_entity.type
_entity.pdbx_description
1 polymer ?
#
loop_
_entity_poly.entity_id
_entity_poly.type
_entity_poly.pdbx_seq_one_letter_code
_entity_poly.pdbx_strand_id
1 'polypeptide(L)'
;MNHFSRALTPGFSFCRAAVLPAAAAKGYQTQWIRGIRVKVIDGNLEQALNIMERKMKASGMERLIKRQTDHHIKNSQKRILARKNLELRIRSEELARKLRTILVRKIRPVYYISSSFVILPIYELDPV
;
A
#
# COMPACT_ATOMS: atom_id res chain seq x y z
N MET A 1 44.39 12.42 2.33
CA MET A 1 44.35 11.98 0.91
C MET A 1 43.82 10.57 0.87
N ASN A 2 42.71 10.34 0.16
CA ASN A 2 42.25 9.06 -0.40
C ASN A 2 40.90 9.34 -1.10
N HIS A 3 40.97 9.59 -2.40
CA HIS A 3 39.85 9.94 -3.27
C HIS A 3 39.25 8.64 -3.83
N PHE A 4 38.07 8.27 -3.36
CA PHE A 4 37.31 7.14 -3.89
C PHE A 4 36.59 7.58 -5.17
N SER A 5 37.26 7.40 -6.32
CA SER A 5 36.69 7.65 -7.65
C SER A 5 35.65 6.57 -7.97
N ARG A 6 34.36 6.86 -7.78
CA ARG A 6 33.29 6.05 -8.37
C ARG A 6 33.10 6.47 -9.82
N ALA A 7 33.51 5.59 -10.74
CA ALA A 7 33.19 5.71 -12.15
C ALA A 7 31.67 5.72 -12.35
N LEU A 8 31.17 6.79 -12.96
CA LEU A 8 29.81 6.88 -13.48
C LEU A 8 29.78 6.19 -14.83
N THR A 9 29.04 5.10 -14.96
CA THR A 9 28.67 4.54 -16.27
C THR A 9 27.62 5.46 -16.91
N PRO A 10 27.84 6.03 -18.10
CA PRO A 10 26.81 6.76 -18.82
C PRO A 10 26.04 5.75 -19.64
N GLY A 11 24.80 5.47 -19.25
CA GLY A 11 24.05 4.40 -19.89
C GLY A 11 22.56 4.58 -19.83
N PHE A 12 22.04 5.75 -20.20
CA PHE A 12 20.71 5.88 -20.80
C PHE A 12 20.69 7.13 -21.67
N SER A 13 20.67 6.90 -22.99
CA SER A 13 20.43 7.91 -24.01
C SER A 13 19.08 8.58 -23.76
N PHE A 14 19.13 9.80 -23.24
CA PHE A 14 18.00 10.73 -23.28
C PHE A 14 17.77 11.13 -24.75
N CYS A 15 16.80 10.49 -25.40
CA CYS A 15 16.21 11.05 -26.62
C CYS A 15 15.56 12.38 -26.27
N ARG A 16 16.22 13.47 -26.66
CA ARG A 16 15.75 14.85 -26.56
C ARG A 16 14.71 15.10 -27.65
N ALA A 17 13.47 14.72 -27.40
CA ALA A 17 12.34 15.30 -28.11
C ALA A 17 12.06 16.68 -27.50
N ALA A 18 12.60 17.73 -28.12
CA ALA A 18 12.26 19.10 -27.79
C ALA A 18 10.82 19.39 -28.23
N VAL A 19 9.85 19.00 -27.39
CA VAL A 19 8.48 19.51 -27.46
C VAL A 19 8.35 20.54 -26.36
N LEU A 20 8.30 21.82 -26.75
CA LEU A 20 7.94 22.93 -25.88
C LEU A 20 6.60 22.61 -25.18
N PRO A 21 6.53 22.52 -23.83
CA PRO A 21 5.24 22.42 -23.17
C PRO A 21 4.64 23.82 -23.06
N ALA A 22 3.79 24.18 -24.03
CA ALA A 22 2.84 25.29 -23.93
C ALA A 22 1.72 25.02 -22.90
N ALA A 23 2.06 24.43 -21.76
CA ALA A 23 1.14 24.05 -20.68
C ALA A 23 1.65 24.47 -19.28
N ALA A 24 2.62 25.39 -19.22
CA ALA A 24 3.18 25.88 -17.96
C ALA A 24 2.26 26.84 -17.16
N ALA A 25 1.01 27.08 -17.61
CA ALA A 25 0.10 28.03 -16.98
C ALA A 25 -0.96 27.39 -16.03
N LYS A 26 -1.01 26.06 -15.90
CA LYS A 26 -1.89 25.37 -14.92
C LYS A 26 -1.13 24.68 -13.77
N GLY A 27 0.16 25.00 -13.59
CA GLY A 27 1.00 24.40 -12.56
C GLY A 27 0.93 25.08 -11.19
N TYR A 28 0.51 26.36 -11.13
CA TYR A 28 0.69 27.20 -9.95
C TYR A 28 -0.47 27.17 -8.95
N GLN A 29 -1.71 26.90 -9.37
CA GLN A 29 -2.86 26.83 -8.44
C GLN A 29 -2.93 25.51 -7.66
N THR A 30 -2.30 24.44 -8.14
CA THR A 30 -2.40 23.11 -7.53
C THR A 30 -1.44 22.93 -6.33
N GLN A 31 -0.40 23.76 -6.23
CA GLN A 31 0.67 23.59 -5.23
C GLN A 31 0.29 24.05 -3.81
N TRP A 32 -0.80 24.80 -3.66
CA TRP A 32 -1.31 25.25 -2.35
C TRP A 32 -2.47 24.40 -1.80
N ILE A 33 -2.93 23.39 -2.53
CA ILE A 33 -3.97 22.45 -2.07
C ILE A 33 -3.28 21.29 -1.33
N ARG A 34 -2.82 21.52 -0.09
CA ARG A 34 -2.22 20.45 0.74
C ARG A 34 -3.28 19.85 1.68
N GLY A 35 -3.36 18.52 1.77
CA GLY A 35 -4.24 17.79 2.71
C GLY A 35 -5.12 16.70 2.07
N ILE A 36 -5.77 15.89 2.90
CA ILE A 36 -6.75 14.88 2.45
C ILE A 36 -8.08 15.58 2.23
N ARG A 37 -8.52 15.65 0.98
CA ARG A 37 -9.80 16.27 0.60
C ARG A 37 -10.66 15.27 -0.16
N VAL A 38 -11.96 15.39 0.01
CA VAL A 38 -12.96 14.58 -0.70
C VAL A 38 -14.10 15.51 -1.10
N LYS A 39 -14.55 15.42 -2.36
CA LYS A 39 -15.76 16.09 -2.81
C LYS A 39 -16.95 15.20 -2.46
N VAL A 40 -17.99 15.78 -1.87
CA VAL A 40 -19.26 15.09 -1.66
C VAL A 40 -19.98 15.02 -3.00
N ILE A 41 -20.34 13.80 -3.42
CA ILE A 41 -21.07 13.53 -4.66
C ILE A 41 -22.46 13.05 -4.24
N ASP A 42 -23.49 13.45 -5.00
CA ASP A 42 -24.89 13.03 -4.82
C ASP A 42 -25.46 13.29 -3.41
N GLY A 43 -24.95 14.30 -2.71
CA GLY A 43 -25.38 14.63 -1.35
C GLY A 43 -24.99 13.59 -0.28
N ASN A 44 -24.22 12.55 -0.63
CA ASN A 44 -23.87 11.48 0.30
C ASN A 44 -22.63 11.84 1.15
N LEU A 45 -22.88 12.51 2.27
CA LEU A 45 -21.83 12.94 3.20
C LEU A 45 -21.15 11.76 3.90
N GLU A 46 -21.90 10.74 4.34
CA GLU A 46 -21.35 9.62 5.10
C GLU A 46 -20.32 8.82 4.28
N GLN A 47 -20.62 8.59 3.01
CA GLN A 47 -19.69 7.94 2.11
C GLN A 47 -18.42 8.78 1.91
N ALA A 48 -18.57 10.09 1.74
CA ALA A 48 -17.43 11.01 1.61
C ALA A 48 -16.55 11.01 2.86
N LEU A 49 -17.15 11.00 4.05
CA LEU A 49 -16.44 10.92 5.33
C LEU A 49 -15.73 9.58 5.50
N ASN A 50 -16.36 8.45 5.15
CA ASN A 50 -15.72 7.14 5.18
C ASN A 50 -14.50 7.06 4.25
N ILE A 51 -14.61 7.65 3.06
CA ILE A 51 -13.49 7.74 2.11
C ILE A 51 -12.38 8.64 2.68
N MET A 52 -12.74 9.77 3.29
CA MET A 52 -11.78 10.67 3.93
C MET A 52 -11.05 9.99 5.09
N GLU A 53 -11.77 9.30 5.95
CA GLU A 53 -11.23 8.57 7.10
C GLU A 53 -10.30 7.44 6.64
N ARG A 54 -10.69 6.65 5.63
CA ARG A 54 -9.82 5.62 5.05
C ARG A 54 -8.53 6.21 4.47
N LYS A 55 -8.62 7.33 3.75
CA LYS A 55 -7.43 8.03 3.21
C LYS A 55 -6.54 8.59 4.33
N MET A 56 -7.12 9.07 5.42
CA MET A 56 -6.41 9.54 6.62
C MET A 56 -5.73 8.42 7.41
N LYS A 57 -6.39 7.27 7.51
CA LYS A 57 -5.85 6.04 8.10
C LYS A 57 -4.66 5.52 7.29
N ALA A 58 -4.84 5.38 5.98
CA ALA A 58 -3.83 4.83 5.08
C ALA A 58 -2.59 5.72 4.96
N SER A 59 -2.75 7.05 4.98
CA SER A 59 -1.61 7.98 5.02
C SER A 59 -0.83 7.92 6.34
N GLY A 60 -1.36 7.25 7.36
CA GLY A 60 -0.77 7.18 8.70
C GLY A 60 -0.99 8.44 9.53
N MET A 61 -1.70 9.44 9.01
CA MET A 61 -1.92 10.71 9.70
C MET A 61 -2.70 10.52 11.01
N GLU A 62 -3.70 9.66 11.05
CA GLU A 62 -4.43 9.34 12.29
C GLU A 62 -3.47 8.87 13.40
N ARG A 63 -2.49 8.03 13.03
CA ARG A 63 -1.51 7.51 14.00
C ARG A 63 -0.58 8.61 14.48
N LEU A 64 -0.21 9.56 13.62
CA LEU A 64 0.63 10.70 14.01
C LEU A 64 -0.11 11.60 15.00
N ILE A 65 -1.37 11.93 14.70
CA ILE A 65 -2.22 12.75 15.57
C ILE A 65 -2.42 12.05 16.93
N LYS A 66 -2.79 10.76 16.95
CA LYS A 66 -3.01 10.01 18.20
C LYS A 66 -1.72 9.76 19.00
N ARG A 67 -0.55 9.73 18.35
CA ARG A 67 0.74 9.54 19.01
C ARG A 67 1.35 10.84 19.51
N GLN A 68 0.72 11.98 19.26
CA GLN A 68 1.18 13.25 19.78
C GLN A 68 1.16 13.19 21.30
N THR A 69 2.35 13.23 21.90
CA THR A 69 2.53 13.15 23.34
C THR A 69 2.48 14.55 23.92
N ASP A 70 1.63 14.76 24.93
CA ASP A 70 1.58 16.04 25.65
C ASP A 70 2.85 16.28 26.50
N HIS A 71 3.59 15.22 26.82
CA HIS A 71 4.80 15.26 27.65
C HIS A 71 6.06 14.82 26.90
N HIS A 72 7.21 15.33 27.35
CA HIS A 72 8.51 14.98 26.81
C HIS A 72 8.95 13.58 27.23
N ILE A 73 9.34 12.76 26.26
CA ILE A 73 9.96 11.45 26.47
C ILE A 73 11.46 11.55 26.20
N LYS A 74 12.29 11.08 27.13
CA LYS A 74 13.76 11.09 27.00
C LYS A 74 14.23 10.07 25.94
N ASN A 75 15.42 10.30 25.35
CA ASN A 75 15.95 9.48 24.27
C ASN A 75 16.16 7.99 24.65
N SER A 76 16.55 7.70 25.89
CA SER A 76 16.68 6.33 26.39
C SER A 76 15.34 5.58 26.36
N GLN A 77 14.26 6.25 26.79
CA GLN A 77 12.91 5.71 26.78
C GLN A 77 12.39 5.53 25.35
N LYS A 78 12.65 6.48 24.45
CA LYS A 78 12.30 6.35 23.02
C LYS A 78 12.88 5.08 22.41
N ARG A 79 14.15 4.74 22.71
CA ARG A 79 14.80 3.51 22.22
C ARG A 79 14.11 2.24 22.73
N ILE A 80 13.71 2.24 24.00
CA ILE A 80 13.00 1.09 24.60
C ILE A 80 11.63 0.91 23.96
N LEU A 81 10.87 2.00 23.75
CA LEU A 81 9.55 1.94 23.10
C LEU A 81 9.66 1.45 21.65
N ALA A 82 10.67 1.91 20.90
CA ALA A 82 10.91 1.44 19.54
C ALA A 82 11.20 -0.06 19.50
N ARG A 83 12.04 -0.57 20.41
CA ARG A 83 12.35 -2.01 20.51
C ARG A 83 11.11 -2.84 20.84
N LYS A 84 10.31 -2.41 21.82
CA LYS A 84 9.05 -3.10 22.18
C LYS A 84 8.06 -3.14 21.02
N ASN A 85 7.91 -2.03 20.29
CA ASN A 85 7.04 -1.98 19.12
C ASN A 85 7.51 -2.91 17.98
N LEU A 86 8.83 -3.00 17.77
CA LEU A 86 9.40 -3.92 16.79
C LEU A 86 9.10 -5.37 17.16
N GLU A 87 9.33 -5.74 18.41
CA GLU A 87 9.05 -7.08 18.92
C GLU A 87 7.57 -7.46 18.78
N LEU A 88 6.66 -6.56 19.17
CA LEU A 88 5.21 -6.77 19.00
C LEU A 88 4.83 -7.01 17.54
N ARG A 89 5.41 -6.23 16.61
CA ARG A 89 5.18 -6.39 15.18
C ARG A 89 5.66 -7.77 14.71
N ILE A 90 6.89 -8.16 15.04
CA ILE A 90 7.45 -9.47 14.66
C ILE A 90 6.56 -10.61 15.17
N ARG A 91 6.18 -10.57 16.46
CA ARG A 91 5.29 -11.59 17.06
C ARG A 91 3.94 -11.69 16.33
N SER A 92 3.35 -10.56 15.96
CA SER A 92 2.08 -10.52 15.21
C SER A 92 2.22 -11.09 13.79
N GLU A 93 3.34 -10.81 13.11
CA GLU A 93 3.61 -11.31 11.77
C GLU A 93 3.84 -12.84 11.79
N GLU A 94 4.61 -13.35 12.76
CA GLU A 94 4.81 -14.78 12.96
C GLU A 94 3.51 -15.52 13.25
N LEU A 95 2.67 -14.98 14.14
CA LEU A 95 1.35 -15.52 14.42
C LEU A 95 0.49 -15.56 13.16
N ALA A 96 0.44 -14.47 12.38
CA ALA A 96 -0.32 -14.41 11.14
C ALA A 96 0.16 -15.45 10.11
N ARG A 97 1.47 -15.68 10.00
CA ARG A 97 2.04 -16.73 9.14
C ARG A 97 1.62 -18.12 9.60
N LYS A 98 1.68 -18.42 10.90
CA LYS A 98 1.23 -19.69 11.47
C LYS A 98 -0.26 -19.94 11.18
N LEU A 99 -1.11 -18.93 11.38
CA LEU A 99 -2.54 -19.03 11.08
C LEU A 99 -2.79 -19.28 9.58
N ARG A 100 -2.10 -18.57 8.69
CA ARG A 100 -2.21 -18.81 7.24
C ARG A 100 -1.85 -20.25 6.89
N THR A 101 -0.76 -20.78 7.44
CA THR A 101 -0.37 -22.18 7.22
C THR A 101 -1.43 -23.17 7.72
N ILE A 102 -2.02 -22.92 8.90
CA ILE A 102 -3.09 -23.76 9.45
C ILE A 102 -4.34 -23.70 8.56
N LEU A 103 -4.79 -22.50 8.20
CA LEU A 103 -5.97 -22.31 7.33
C LEU A 103 -5.79 -23.02 5.99
N VAL A 104 -4.63 -22.84 5.36
CA VAL A 104 -4.30 -23.50 4.10
C VAL A 104 -4.28 -25.02 4.26
N ARG A 105 -3.66 -25.55 5.32
CA ARG A 105 -3.66 -27.00 5.61
C ARG A 105 -5.07 -27.55 5.86
N LYS A 106 -5.96 -26.76 6.46
CA LYS A 106 -7.35 -27.16 6.74
C LYS A 106 -8.24 -27.13 5.48
N ILE A 107 -8.00 -26.20 4.55
CA ILE A 107 -8.87 -26.00 3.37
C ILE A 107 -8.40 -26.82 2.16
N ARG A 108 -7.09 -27.09 2.00
CA ARG A 108 -6.55 -27.90 0.88
C ARG A 108 -7.21 -29.27 0.64
N PRO A 109 -7.55 -30.11 1.64
CA PRO A 109 -8.15 -31.42 1.36
C PRO A 109 -9.55 -31.34 0.72
N VAL A 110 -10.24 -30.20 0.82
CA VAL A 110 -11.58 -30.03 0.25
C VAL A 110 -11.54 -29.91 -1.27
N TYR A 111 -10.50 -29.29 -1.83
CA TYR A 111 -10.43 -29.04 -3.28
C TYR A 111 -9.96 -30.24 -4.11
N TYR A 112 -9.26 -31.21 -3.52
CA TYR A 112 -8.82 -32.41 -4.26
C TYR A 112 -9.89 -33.51 -4.34
N ILE A 113 -10.97 -33.42 -3.56
CA ILE A 113 -12.09 -34.38 -3.62
C ILE A 113 -13.16 -33.92 -4.63
N SER A 114 -13.24 -32.61 -4.93
CA SER A 114 -14.25 -32.07 -5.86
C SER A 114 -13.80 -31.95 -7.32
N SER A 115 -12.52 -32.13 -7.65
CA SER A 115 -11.99 -31.93 -9.02
C SER A 115 -11.83 -33.20 -9.85
N SER A 116 -12.27 -34.37 -9.35
CA SER A 116 -12.08 -35.65 -10.05
C SER A 116 -13.25 -36.08 -10.94
N PHE A 117 -14.33 -35.30 -11.07
CA PHE A 117 -15.57 -35.80 -11.69
C PHE A 117 -16.08 -35.10 -12.96
N VAL A 118 -15.50 -34.00 -13.46
CA VAL A 118 -16.07 -33.35 -14.66
C VAL A 118 -15.02 -32.73 -15.56
N ILE A 119 -14.48 -33.52 -16.50
CA ILE A 119 -14.15 -33.05 -17.85
C ILE A 119 -14.49 -34.18 -18.83
N LEU A 120 -15.76 -34.24 -19.25
CA LEU A 120 -16.16 -34.77 -20.56
C LEU A 120 -16.93 -33.65 -21.25
N PRO A 121 -16.35 -32.95 -22.24
CA PRO A 121 -17.10 -31.99 -23.02
C PRO A 121 -18.03 -32.77 -23.97
N ILE A 122 -19.30 -32.89 -23.56
CA ILE A 122 -20.41 -33.16 -24.45
C ILE A 122 -20.67 -31.87 -25.24
N TYR A 123 -20.20 -31.81 -26.48
CA TYR A 123 -20.79 -30.99 -27.54
C TYR A 123 -20.63 -31.71 -28.88
N GLU A 124 -21.33 -32.84 -28.97
CA GLU A 124 -21.88 -33.35 -30.22
C GLU A 124 -23.22 -32.64 -30.40
N LEU A 125 -23.41 -31.88 -31.48
CA LEU A 125 -24.70 -31.58 -32.12
C LEU A 125 -24.45 -30.67 -33.33
N ASP A 126 -24.28 -31.30 -34.48
CA ASP A 126 -24.61 -30.70 -35.78
C ASP A 126 -26.06 -30.18 -35.77
N PRO A 127 -26.31 -29.06 -36.45
CA PRO A 127 -27.52 -29.03 -37.27
C PRO A 127 -27.33 -28.35 -38.63
N VAL A 128 -27.69 -29.14 -39.67
CA VAL A 128 -28.20 -28.80 -41.02
C VAL A 128 -27.26 -28.10 -42.01
#